data_AF-A0A4Q4UIK1-F1
#
_entry.id   AF-A0A4Q4UIK1-F1
#
_cell.length_a   1.000
_cell.length_b   1.000
_cell.length_c   1.000
_cell.angle_alpha   90.00
_cell.angle_beta   90.00
_cell.angle_gamma   90.00
#
_symmetry.space_group_name_H-M   'P 1'
#
loop_
_entity.id
_entity.type
_entity.pdbx_description
1 polymer ?
#
loop_
_entity_poly.entity_id
_entity_poly.type
_entity_poly.pdbx_seq_one_letter_code
_entity_poly.pdbx_strand_id
1 'polypeptide(L)'
;MGQLREAIRKTRDERARAELKRALASMQDRRQAQRRRDEEKALLAEHRRREKELVKQGKKPFYLKKSEQKKQLLMDRFAGMRKKQVDRTIERKRKKLVAKERRDMPVARRETGS
;
A
#
# COMPACT_ATOMS: atom_id res chain seq x y z
N MET A 1 -12.49 -9.27 -15.15
CA MET A 1 -11.24 -8.70 -15.74
C MET A 1 -11.07 -9.07 -17.21
N GLY A 2 -11.26 -10.35 -17.61
CA GLY A 2 -11.11 -10.79 -19.02
C GLY A 2 -12.03 -10.04 -19.98
N GLN A 3 -13.33 -9.97 -19.65
CA GLN A 3 -14.35 -9.26 -20.43
C GLN A 3 -14.01 -7.77 -20.67
N LEU A 4 -13.50 -7.05 -19.66
CA LEU A 4 -13.05 -5.66 -19.80
C LEU A 4 -11.83 -5.53 -20.73
N ARG A 5 -10.90 -6.49 -20.70
CA ARG A 5 -9.73 -6.49 -21.58
C ARG A 5 -10.13 -6.75 -23.03
N GLU A 6 -11.10 -7.62 -23.25
CA GLU A 6 -11.66 -7.88 -24.57
C GLU A 6 -12.45 -6.68 -25.09
N ALA A 7 -13.27 -6.04 -24.25
CA ALA A 7 -13.96 -4.80 -24.60
C ALA A 7 -12.98 -3.69 -25.02
N ILE A 8 -11.86 -3.52 -24.31
CA ILE A 8 -10.80 -2.55 -24.67
C ILE A 8 -10.16 -2.85 -26.04
N ARG A 9 -10.09 -4.12 -26.43
CA ARG A 9 -9.53 -4.54 -27.74
C ARG A 9 -10.53 -4.33 -28.88
N LYS A 10 -11.82 -4.55 -28.62
CA LYS A 10 -12.91 -4.44 -29.60
C LYS A 10 -13.38 -2.99 -29.82
N THR A 11 -13.16 -2.10 -28.85
CA THR A 11 -13.59 -0.69 -28.94
C THR A 11 -12.66 0.11 -29.85
N ARG A 12 -13.22 0.69 -30.92
CA ARG A 12 -12.51 1.58 -31.86
C ARG A 12 -12.46 3.04 -31.38
N ASP A 13 -13.49 3.51 -30.67
CA ASP A 13 -13.51 4.86 -30.13
C ASP A 13 -12.48 5.03 -29.00
N GLU A 14 -11.65 6.07 -29.12
CA GLU A 14 -10.56 6.37 -28.19
C GLU A 14 -11.07 6.79 -26.82
N ARG A 15 -12.20 7.52 -26.75
CA ARG A 15 -12.77 7.98 -25.47
C ARG A 15 -13.34 6.81 -24.69
N ALA A 16 -14.20 6.01 -25.30
CA ALA A 16 -14.72 4.80 -24.67
C ALA A 16 -13.59 3.82 -24.28
N ARG A 17 -12.55 3.69 -25.10
CA ARG A 17 -11.39 2.86 -24.78
C ARG A 17 -10.59 3.39 -23.58
N ALA A 18 -10.46 4.70 -23.42
CA ALA A 18 -9.80 5.31 -22.26
C ALA A 18 -10.60 5.07 -20.97
N GLU A 19 -11.93 5.16 -21.02
CA GLU A 19 -12.80 4.87 -19.88
C GLU A 19 -12.71 3.40 -19.44
N LEU A 20 -12.76 2.47 -20.39
CA LEU A 20 -12.59 1.04 -20.10
C LEU A 20 -11.22 0.73 -19.49
N LYS A 21 -10.14 1.37 -19.98
CA LYS A 21 -8.81 1.25 -19.38
C LYS A 21 -8.78 1.80 -17.96
N ARG A 22 -9.43 2.95 -17.70
CA ARG A 22 -9.53 3.54 -16.35
C ARG A 22 -10.31 2.62 -15.40
N ALA A 23 -11.43 2.05 -15.85
CA ALA A 23 -12.21 1.10 -15.07
C ALA A 23 -11.41 -0.16 -14.72
N LEU A 24 -10.66 -0.70 -15.70
CA LEU A 24 -9.76 -1.84 -15.47
C LEU A 24 -8.69 -1.52 -14.43
N ALA A 25 -8.02 -0.37 -14.54
CA ALA A 25 -6.99 0.06 -13.60
C ALA A 25 -7.57 0.23 -12.19
N SER A 26 -8.73 0.90 -12.05
CA SER A 26 -9.39 1.08 -10.76
C SER A 26 -9.73 -0.26 -10.10
N MET A 27 -10.24 -1.23 -10.87
CA MET A 27 -10.56 -2.55 -10.36
C MET A 27 -9.30 -3.32 -9.92
N GLN A 28 -8.21 -3.19 -10.67
CA GLN A 28 -6.91 -3.79 -10.31
C GLN A 28 -6.35 -3.18 -9.03
N ASP A 29 -6.41 -1.86 -8.89
CA ASP A 29 -5.97 -1.13 -7.71
C ASP A 29 -6.77 -1.53 -6.47
N ARG A 30 -8.11 -1.64 -6.59
CA ARG A 30 -8.99 -2.14 -5.51
C ARG A 30 -8.60 -3.56 -5.10
N ARG A 31 -8.38 -4.47 -6.06
CA ARG A 31 -7.97 -5.85 -5.78
C ARG A 31 -6.62 -5.89 -5.08
N GLN A 32 -5.65 -5.09 -5.52
CA GLN A 32 -4.34 -5.02 -4.90
C GLN A 32 -4.40 -4.41 -3.50
N ALA A 33 -5.22 -3.38 -3.29
CA ALA A 33 -5.46 -2.80 -1.97
C ALA A 33 -6.10 -3.81 -1.01
N GLN A 34 -7.06 -4.60 -1.49
CA GLN A 34 -7.69 -5.64 -0.69
C GLN A 34 -6.67 -6.73 -0.30
N ARG A 35 -5.88 -7.23 -1.26
CA ARG A 35 -4.80 -8.21 -0.98
C ARG A 35 -3.85 -7.71 0.11
N ARG A 36 -3.39 -6.46 0.01
CA ARG A 36 -2.51 -5.87 1.02
C ARG A 36 -3.14 -5.83 2.41
N ARG A 37 -4.45 -5.60 2.52
CA ARG A 37 -5.19 -5.61 3.80
C ARG A 37 -5.31 -7.03 4.34
N ASP A 38 -5.56 -8.00 3.47
CA ASP A 38 -5.72 -9.40 3.86
C ASP A 38 -4.38 -9.99 4.32
N GLU A 39 -3.28 -9.68 3.63
CA GLU A 39 -1.91 -10.01 4.04
C GLU A 39 -1.57 -9.45 5.43
N GLU A 40 -1.89 -8.17 5.68
CA GLU A 40 -1.69 -7.53 6.98
C GLU A 40 -2.50 -8.22 8.09
N LYS A 41 -3.77 -8.57 7.81
CA LYS A 41 -4.61 -9.30 8.76
C LYS A 41 -4.09 -10.71 9.03
N ALA A 42 -3.59 -11.41 8.00
CA ALA A 42 -3.03 -12.75 8.12
C ALA A 42 -1.78 -12.74 9.01
N LEU A 43 -0.87 -11.79 8.81
CA LEU A 43 0.32 -11.62 9.65
C LEU A 43 -0.07 -11.38 11.12
N LEU A 44 -1.02 -10.48 11.38
CA LEU A 44 -1.51 -10.22 12.74
C LEU A 44 -2.22 -11.44 13.35
N ALA A 45 -2.85 -12.29 12.54
CA ALA A 45 -3.46 -13.52 13.00
C ALA A 45 -2.40 -14.57 13.36
N GLU A 46 -1.37 -14.74 12.53
CA GLU A 46 -0.20 -15.58 12.78
C GLU A 46 0.47 -15.23 14.11
N HIS A 47 0.75 -13.94 14.36
CA HIS A 47 1.34 -13.50 15.62
C HIS A 47 0.48 -13.84 16.83
N ARG A 48 -0.83 -13.56 16.75
CA ARG A 48 -1.76 -13.89 17.84
C ARG A 48 -1.88 -15.39 18.07
N ARG A 49 -1.74 -16.23 17.04
CA ARG A 49 -1.72 -17.69 17.19
C ARG A 49 -0.47 -18.13 17.95
N ARG A 50 0.71 -17.63 17.58
CA ARG A 50 1.98 -17.91 18.27
C ARG A 50 1.96 -17.45 19.73
N GLU A 51 1.43 -16.26 19.99
CA GLU A 51 1.24 -15.75 21.36
C GLU A 51 0.33 -16.68 22.18
N LYS A 52 -0.79 -17.14 21.59
CA LYS A 52 -1.70 -18.09 22.25
C LYS A 52 -1.07 -19.45 22.50
N GLU A 53 -0.23 -19.96 21.61
CA GLU A 53 0.50 -21.22 21.80
C GLU A 53 1.49 -21.12 22.96
N LEU A 54 2.20 -19.99 23.08
CA LEU A 54 3.07 -19.74 24.23
C LEU A 54 2.29 -19.71 25.55
N VAL A 55 1.09 -19.13 25.56
CA VAL A 55 0.18 -19.18 26.72
C VAL A 55 -0.19 -20.61 27.07
N LYS A 56 -0.55 -21.44 26.09
CA LYS A 56 -0.90 -22.84 26.32
C LYS A 56 0.26 -23.63 26.91
N GLN A 57 1.51 -23.29 26.57
CA GLN A 57 2.72 -23.87 27.15
C GLN A 57 3.03 -23.34 28.57
N GLY A 58 2.17 -22.48 29.14
CA GLY A 58 2.37 -21.88 30.47
C GLY A 58 3.38 -20.73 30.49
N LYS A 59 3.90 -20.29 29.34
CA LYS A 59 4.84 -19.16 29.25
C LYS A 59 4.06 -17.84 29.23
N LYS A 60 4.61 -16.80 29.88
CA LYS A 60 4.05 -15.45 29.84
C LYS A 60 4.20 -14.89 28.41
N PRO A 61 3.10 -14.67 27.66
CA PRO A 61 3.21 -14.12 26.32
C PRO A 61 3.64 -12.66 26.38
N PHE A 62 4.46 -12.24 25.42
CA PHE A 62 4.70 -10.84 25.16
C PHE A 62 3.86 -10.42 23.94
N TYR A 63 2.79 -9.68 24.20
CA TYR A 63 2.00 -9.10 23.12
C TYR A 63 2.81 -8.04 22.40
N LEU A 64 3.06 -8.25 21.11
CA LEU A 64 3.85 -7.30 20.35
C LEU A 64 3.13 -5.94 20.31
N LYS A 65 3.82 -4.87 20.71
CA LYS A 65 3.29 -3.50 20.62
C LYS A 65 2.84 -3.20 19.19
N LYS A 66 1.76 -2.41 19.02
CA LYS A 66 1.27 -2.00 17.69
C LYS A 66 2.34 -1.34 16.81
N SER A 67 3.31 -0.65 17.41
CA SER A 67 4.45 -0.05 16.70
C SER A 67 5.37 -1.11 16.08
N GLU A 68 5.65 -2.18 16.79
CA GLU A 68 6.52 -3.26 16.34
C GLU A 68 5.83 -4.14 15.29
N GLN A 69 4.53 -4.39 15.45
CA GLN A 69 3.71 -5.04 14.40
C GLN A 69 3.78 -4.28 13.07
N LYS A 70 3.70 -2.94 13.12
CA LYS A 70 3.83 -2.08 11.94
C LYS A 70 5.23 -2.14 11.33
N LYS A 71 6.29 -2.20 12.15
CA LYS A 71 7.66 -2.36 11.66
C LYS A 71 7.83 -3.68 10.92
N GLN A 72 7.35 -4.79 11.49
CA GLN A 72 7.43 -6.11 10.85
C GLN A 72 6.69 -6.12 9.50
N LEU A 73 5.47 -5.60 9.45
CA LEU A 73 4.73 -5.48 8.18
C LEU A 73 5.48 -4.66 7.13
N LEU A 74 6.16 -3.58 7.55
CA LEU A 74 6.98 -2.78 6.65
C LEU A 74 8.21 -3.56 6.17
N MET A 75 8.89 -4.28 7.05
CA MET A 75 10.04 -5.12 6.69
C MET A 75 9.63 -6.19 5.68
N ASP A 76 8.55 -6.93 5.94
CA ASP A 76 8.05 -7.97 5.03
C ASP A 76 7.68 -7.38 3.65
N ARG A 77 7.04 -6.20 3.66
CA ARG A 77 6.66 -5.50 2.43
C ARG A 77 7.88 -5.10 1.61
N PHE A 78 8.94 -4.61 2.24
CA PHE A 78 10.16 -4.20 1.54
C PHE A 78 11.05 -5.39 1.17
N ALA A 79 11.05 -6.47 1.96
CA ALA A 79 11.78 -7.69 1.66
C ALA A 79 11.34 -8.33 0.34
N GLY A 80 10.04 -8.27 0.02
CA GLY A 80 9.50 -8.74 -1.26
C GLY A 80 9.74 -7.81 -2.46
N MET A 81 10.35 -6.64 -2.27
CA MET A 81 10.57 -5.64 -3.33
C MET A 81 12.02 -5.61 -3.82
N ARG A 82 12.23 -5.32 -5.10
CA ARG A 82 13.57 -5.05 -5.65
C ARG A 82 14.05 -3.67 -5.21
N LYS A 83 15.37 -3.49 -5.07
CA LYS A 83 16.01 -2.19 -4.69
C LYS A 83 15.42 -0.98 -5.44
N LYS A 84 15.36 -1.02 -6.77
CA LYS A 84 14.79 0.06 -7.61
C LYS A 84 13.31 0.36 -7.31
N GLN A 85 12.54 -0.64 -6.91
CA GLN A 85 11.14 -0.45 -6.52
C GLN A 85 11.05 0.22 -5.15
N VAL A 86 11.89 -0.20 -4.20
CA VAL A 86 12.00 0.40 -2.87
C VAL A 86 12.35 1.88 -3.00
N ASP A 87 13.43 2.21 -3.72
CA ASP A 87 13.89 3.60 -3.92
C ASP A 87 12.77 4.48 -4.49
N ARG A 88 12.08 4.00 -5.53
CA ARG A 88 10.95 4.71 -6.15
C ARG A 88 9.78 4.90 -5.19
N THR A 89 9.54 3.97 -4.25
CA THR A 89 8.47 4.14 -3.25
C THR A 89 8.86 5.16 -2.18
N ILE A 90 10.12 5.15 -1.74
CA ILE A 90 10.67 6.11 -0.77
C ILE A 90 10.64 7.53 -1.37
N GLU A 91 11.12 7.69 -2.60
CA GLU A 91 11.17 8.99 -3.28
C GLU A 91 9.76 9.58 -3.46
N ARG A 92 8.78 8.76 -3.87
CA ARG A 92 7.37 9.17 -3.95
C ARG A 92 6.82 9.61 -2.60
N LYS A 93 7.17 8.89 -1.52
CA LYS A 93 6.76 9.26 -0.17
C LYS A 93 7.38 10.59 0.27
N ARG A 94 8.67 10.80 -0.01
CA ARG A 94 9.39 12.06 0.26
C ARG A 94 8.77 13.23 -0.48
N LYS A 95 8.55 13.12 -1.80
CA LYS A 95 7.88 14.15 -2.61
C LYS A 95 6.49 14.49 -2.07
N LYS A 96 5.72 13.49 -1.64
CA LYS A 96 4.40 13.70 -1.03
C LYS A 96 4.46 14.43 0.31
N LEU A 97 5.44 14.11 1.16
CA LEU A 97 5.64 14.81 2.43
C LEU A 97 6.01 16.28 2.19
N VAL A 98 6.99 16.54 1.32
CA VAL A 98 7.38 17.91 0.93
C VAL A 98 6.21 18.70 0.37
N ALA A 99 5.41 18.10 -0.52
CA ALA A 99 4.23 18.76 -1.08
C ALA A 99 3.16 19.06 -0.01
N LYS A 100 3.04 18.20 1.01
CA LYS A 100 2.14 18.44 2.14
C LYS A 100 2.66 19.57 3.03
N GLU A 101 3.94 19.55 3.39
CA GLU A 101 4.58 20.62 4.16
C GLU A 101 4.43 21.98 3.45
N ARG A 102 4.66 22.05 2.14
CA ARG A 102 4.43 23.27 1.34
C ARG A 102 2.98 23.74 1.38
N ARG A 103 2.01 22.81 1.36
CA ARG A 103 0.58 23.12 1.49
C ARG A 103 0.21 23.58 2.90
N ASP A 104 0.90 23.09 3.92
CA ASP A 104 0.60 23.46 5.31
C ASP A 104 1.35 24.74 5.72
N MET A 105 2.30 25.25 4.90
CA MET A 105 2.95 26.55 5.12
C MET A 105 2.01 27.74 4.83
N PRO A 106 2.07 28.83 5.63
CA PRO A 106 1.38 30.08 5.36
C PRO A 106 1.74 30.66 3.97
N VAL A 107 0.76 31.31 3.31
CA VAL A 107 0.86 31.76 1.91
C VAL A 107 2.07 32.67 1.66
N ALA A 108 2.41 33.57 2.60
CA ALA A 108 3.56 34.47 2.51
C ALA A 108 4.93 33.76 2.38
N ARG A 109 5.02 32.47 2.76
CA ARG A 109 6.23 31.66 2.65
C ARG A 109 6.23 30.71 1.44
N ARG A 110 5.16 30.72 0.63
CA ARG A 110 5.06 29.89 -0.59
C ARG A 110 5.65 30.59 -1.81
N GLU A 111 5.63 31.91 -1.85
CA GLU A 111 6.10 32.72 -2.99
C GLU A 111 7.63 32.94 -3.01
N THR A 112 8.29 32.86 -1.85
CA THR A 112 9.74 33.13 -1.72
C THR A 112 10.66 31.96 -2.09
N GLY A 113 10.12 30.87 -2.65
CA GLY A 113 10.89 29.66 -2.97
C GLY A 113 10.62 29.08 -4.36
N SER A 114 10.13 29.91 -5.30
CA SER A 114 10.10 29.55 -6.73
C SER A 114 11.49 29.55 -7.34
#